data_AF-A0A1N7LGP2-F1
#
_entry.id   AF-A0A1N7LGP2-F1
#
_cell.length_a   1.000
_cell.length_b   1.000
_cell.length_c   1.000
_cell.angle_alpha   90.00
_cell.angle_beta   90.00
_cell.angle_gamma   90.00
#
_symmetry.space_group_name_H-M   'P 1'
#
loop_
_entity.id
_entity.type
_entity.pdbx_description
1 polymer ?
#
loop_
_entity_poly.entity_id
_entity_poly.type
_entity_poly.pdbx_seq_one_letter_code
_entity_poly.pdbx_strand_id
1 'polypeptide(L)'
;MTTSDQKILEFVQILKNLNEIRFDRDFYTPIGMTKFVFSNIKNQDKYPDRQSWHFTAEHIRLICEVFNADSNFFFGLADQPFRKLKKKGNINGNIKLNKIIDN
;
A
#
# COMPACT_ATOMS: atom_id res chain seq x y z
N MET A 1 -9.85 8.27 -13.41
CA MET A 1 -9.01 7.57 -12.41
C MET A 1 -9.68 7.56 -11.04
N THR A 2 -9.50 6.52 -10.21
CA THR A 2 -10.01 6.52 -8.81
C THR A 2 -9.04 7.18 -7.83
N THR A 3 -9.52 7.60 -6.65
CA THR A 3 -8.66 8.11 -5.57
C THR A 3 -7.56 7.12 -5.19
N SER A 4 -7.90 5.82 -5.15
CA SER A 4 -6.94 4.75 -4.86
C SER A 4 -5.85 4.66 -5.90
N ASP A 5 -6.20 4.73 -7.19
CA ASP A 5 -5.21 4.73 -8.26
C ASP A 5 -4.27 5.95 -8.15
N GLN A 6 -4.82 7.13 -7.87
CA GLN A 6 -4.05 8.36 -7.69
C GLN A 6 -3.06 8.25 -6.52
N LYS A 7 -3.53 7.78 -5.36
CA LYS A 7 -2.70 7.60 -4.17
C LYS A 7 -1.61 6.54 -4.36
N ILE A 8 -1.88 5.48 -5.12
CA ILE A 8 -0.86 4.49 -5.45
C ILE A 8 0.20 5.10 -6.39
N LEU A 9 -0.18 5.89 -7.39
CA LEU A 9 0.78 6.58 -8.25
C LEU A 9 1.60 7.63 -7.48
N GLU A 10 0.99 8.33 -6.51
CA GLU A 10 1.69 9.20 -5.56
C GLU A 10 2.71 8.40 -4.74
N PHE A 11 2.34 7.23 -4.25
CA PHE A 11 3.23 6.33 -3.51
C PHE A 11 4.44 5.88 -4.35
N VAL A 12 4.27 5.60 -5.64
CA VAL A 12 5.39 5.33 -6.55
C VAL A 12 6.37 6.50 -6.58
N GLN A 13 5.87 7.73 -6.60
CA GLN A 13 6.74 8.91 -6.58
C GLN A 13 7.43 9.09 -5.22
N ILE A 14 6.76 8.78 -4.11
CA ILE A 14 7.35 8.75 -2.77
C ILE A 14 8.52 7.76 -2.73
N LEU A 15 8.33 6.53 -3.22
CA LEU A 15 9.39 5.52 -3.26
C LEU A 15 10.62 5.98 -4.07
N LYS A 16 10.40 6.66 -5.21
CA LYS A 16 11.50 7.25 -5.99
C LYS A 16 12.23 8.35 -5.23
N ASN A 17 11.50 9.24 -4.59
CA ASN A 17 12.09 10.35 -3.83
C ASN A 17 12.92 9.83 -2.65
N LEU A 18 12.56 8.68 -2.08
CA LEU A 18 13.30 7.99 -1.02
C LEU A 18 14.46 7.13 -1.55
N ASN A 19 14.65 7.04 -2.88
CA ASN A 19 15.59 6.13 -3.54
C ASN A 19 15.35 4.62 -3.26
N GLU A 20 14.12 4.24 -2.87
CA GLU A 20 13.73 2.83 -2.71
C GLU A 20 13.55 2.13 -4.06
N ILE A 21 13.16 2.89 -5.08
CA ILE A 21 13.08 2.44 -6.47
C ILE A 21 13.71 3.47 -7.40
N ARG A 22 14.29 3.02 -8.51
CA ARG A 22 14.86 3.94 -9.53
C ARG A 22 13.91 4.15 -10.70
N PHE A 23 13.21 3.09 -11.10
CA PHE A 23 12.37 3.07 -12.29
C PHE A 23 10.97 2.53 -11.97
N ASP A 24 9.97 2.87 -12.81
CA ASP A 24 8.60 2.34 -12.67
C ASP A 24 8.57 0.79 -12.70
N ARG A 25 9.51 0.16 -13.40
CA ARG A 25 9.66 -1.30 -13.45
C ARG A 25 9.98 -1.93 -12.11
N ASP A 26 10.71 -1.22 -11.26
CA ASP A 26 11.08 -1.70 -9.94
C ASP A 26 9.85 -1.72 -9.01
N PHE A 27 8.79 -0.97 -9.37
CA PHE A 27 7.50 -1.01 -8.70
C PHE A 27 6.57 -2.10 -9.28
N TYR A 28 6.35 -2.12 -10.60
CA TYR A 28 5.34 -3.01 -11.18
C TYR A 28 5.78 -4.47 -11.27
N THR A 29 7.08 -4.75 -11.40
CA THR A 29 7.57 -6.13 -11.57
C THR A 29 7.37 -6.99 -10.31
N PRO A 30 7.72 -6.54 -9.09
CA PRO A 30 7.51 -7.32 -7.87
C PRO A 30 6.05 -7.64 -7.55
N ILE A 31 5.11 -6.82 -8.02
CA ILE A 31 3.66 -7.02 -7.80
C ILE A 31 3.00 -7.81 -8.93
N GLY A 32 3.78 -8.40 -9.84
CA GLY A 32 3.28 -9.21 -10.96
C GLY A 32 2.55 -8.42 -12.05
N MET A 33 2.71 -7.09 -12.07
CA MET A 33 2.05 -6.22 -13.04
C MET A 33 2.92 -6.01 -14.28
N THR A 34 2.30 -5.94 -15.46
CA THR A 34 3.01 -5.64 -16.70
C THR A 34 3.17 -4.12 -16.91
N LYS A 35 4.20 -3.73 -17.68
CA LYS A 35 4.39 -2.33 -18.10
C LYS A 35 3.15 -1.75 -18.79
N PHE A 36 2.43 -2.57 -19.57
CA PHE A 36 1.23 -2.16 -20.30
C PHE A 36 0.11 -1.76 -19.34
N VAL A 37 -0.21 -2.62 -18.38
CA VAL A 37 -1.24 -2.36 -17.36
C VAL A 37 -0.88 -1.11 -16.57
N PHE A 38 0.35 -1.02 -16.05
CA PHE A 38 0.80 0.14 -15.29
C PHE A 38 0.72 1.44 -16.10
N SER A 39 1.16 1.41 -17.36
CA SER A 39 1.13 2.58 -18.24
C SER A 39 -0.28 3.03 -18.58
N ASN A 40 -1.23 2.09 -18.74
CA ASN A 40 -2.63 2.42 -18.97
C ASN A 40 -3.27 3.04 -17.73
N ILE A 41 -3.03 2.49 -16.54
CA ILE A 41 -3.50 3.10 -15.29
C ILE A 41 -2.95 4.53 -15.15
N LYS A 42 -1.62 4.70 -15.32
CA LYS A 42 -0.93 5.99 -15.17
C LYS A 42 -1.39 7.07 -16.14
N ASN A 43 -1.81 6.69 -17.35
CA ASN A 43 -2.19 7.64 -18.41
C ASN A 43 -3.69 7.64 -18.72
N GLN A 44 -4.54 6.99 -17.93
CA GLN A 44 -5.96 6.80 -18.26
C GLN A 44 -6.71 8.12 -18.46
N ASP A 45 -6.35 9.17 -17.71
CA ASP A 45 -7.03 10.47 -17.82
C ASP A 45 -6.76 11.18 -19.16
N LYS A 46 -5.78 10.72 -19.95
CA LYS A 46 -5.53 11.23 -21.31
C LYS A 46 -6.52 10.68 -22.34
N TYR A 47 -7.27 9.63 -22.01
CA TYR A 47 -8.17 8.93 -22.92
C TYR A 47 -9.50 8.61 -22.21
N PRO A 48 -10.35 9.63 -21.95
CA PRO A 48 -11.57 9.47 -21.14
C PRO A 48 -12.59 8.49 -21.74
N ASP A 49 -12.59 8.33 -23.06
CA ASP A 49 -13.53 7.44 -23.77
C ASP A 49 -13.07 5.96 -23.84
N ARG A 50 -11.93 5.62 -23.21
CA ARG A 50 -11.39 4.25 -23.22
C ARG A 50 -11.78 3.48 -21.95
N GLN A 51 -11.58 2.17 -21.99
CA GLN A 51 -11.69 1.30 -20.82
C GLN A 51 -10.88 1.88 -19.66
N SER A 52 -11.51 1.98 -18.50
CA SER A 52 -10.85 2.40 -17.27
C SER A 52 -9.99 1.26 -16.71
N TRP A 53 -8.74 1.57 -16.38
CA TRP A 53 -7.78 0.62 -15.82
C TRP A 53 -7.54 0.95 -14.35
N HIS A 54 -7.54 -0.07 -13.50
CA HIS A 54 -7.45 0.10 -12.05
C HIS A 54 -6.45 -0.88 -11.43
N PHE A 55 -5.88 -0.49 -10.29
CA PHE A 55 -5.24 -1.46 -9.40
C PHE A 55 -6.29 -2.41 -8.82
N THR A 56 -6.02 -3.72 -8.85
CA THR A 56 -6.90 -4.72 -8.24
C THR A 56 -6.64 -4.79 -6.74
N ALA A 57 -7.55 -5.42 -5.99
CA ALA A 57 -7.32 -5.70 -4.58
C ALA A 57 -6.03 -6.52 -4.34
N GLU A 58 -5.73 -7.48 -5.23
CA GLU A 58 -4.47 -8.24 -5.16
C GLU A 58 -3.24 -7.36 -5.42
N HIS A 59 -3.30 -6.42 -6.38
CA HIS A 59 -2.21 -5.45 -6.55
C HIS A 59 -2.00 -4.64 -5.27
N ILE A 60 -3.07 -4.14 -4.64
CA ILE A 60 -2.99 -3.37 -3.39
C ILE A 60 -2.37 -4.20 -2.27
N ARG A 61 -2.83 -5.46 -2.10
CA ARG A 61 -2.27 -6.39 -1.11
C ARG A 61 -0.76 -6.59 -1.32
N LEU A 62 -0.34 -6.87 -2.54
CA LEU A 62 1.06 -7.07 -2.89
C LEU A 62 1.89 -5.79 -2.70
N ILE A 63 1.37 -4.61 -3.05
CA ILE A 63 2.04 -3.32 -2.80
C ILE A 63 2.30 -3.15 -1.30
N CYS A 64 1.28 -3.39 -0.47
CA CYS A 64 1.42 -3.32 0.99
C CYS A 64 2.51 -4.27 1.49
N GLU A 65 2.53 -5.52 1.02
CA GLU A 65 3.49 -6.55 1.42
C GLU A 65 4.93 -6.21 0.98
N VAL A 66 5.13 -5.85 -0.28
CA VAL A 66 6.47 -5.62 -0.86
C VAL A 66 7.11 -4.33 -0.35
N PHE A 67 6.33 -3.24 -0.27
CA PHE A 67 6.87 -1.91 0.02
C PHE A 67 6.54 -1.40 1.43
N ASN A 68 6.03 -2.28 2.30
CA ASN A 68 5.57 -1.93 3.65
C ASN A 68 4.57 -0.74 3.67
N ALA A 69 3.74 -0.63 2.62
CA ALA A 69 2.80 0.46 2.47
C ALA A 69 1.58 0.32 3.42
N ASP A 70 1.00 1.45 3.83
CA ASP A 70 -0.26 1.49 4.57
C ASP A 70 -1.45 1.57 3.59
N SER A 71 -2.36 0.59 3.63
CA SER A 71 -3.53 0.59 2.75
C SER A 71 -4.46 1.78 3.01
N ASN A 72 -4.50 2.32 4.24
CA ASN A 72 -5.32 3.49 4.55
C ASN A 72 -4.86 4.72 3.76
N PHE A 73 -3.56 4.83 3.47
CA PHE A 73 -3.04 5.89 2.62
C PHE A 73 -3.61 5.79 1.20
N PHE A 74 -3.69 4.57 0.64
CA PHE A 74 -4.28 4.37 -0.69
C PHE A 74 -5.75 4.74 -0.75
N PHE A 75 -6.50 4.56 0.35
CA PHE A 75 -7.91 4.96 0.39
C PHE A 75 -8.13 6.40 0.87
N GLY A 76 -7.07 7.18 1.12
CA GLY A 76 -7.20 8.55 1.63
C GLY A 76 -7.70 8.64 3.08
N LEU A 77 -7.57 7.55 3.83
CA LEU A 77 -7.96 7.44 5.25
C LEU A 77 -6.81 7.76 6.20
N ALA A 78 -5.59 7.88 5.69
CA ALA A 78 -4.40 8.26 6.45
C ALA A 78 -3.39 9.03 5.58
N ASP A 79 -2.62 9.92 6.20
CA ASP A 79 -1.57 10.68 5.51
C ASP A 79 -0.23 9.93 5.45
N GLN A 80 -0.06 8.89 6.27
CA GLN A 80 1.20 8.15 6.40
C GLN A 80 1.29 7.04 5.34
N PRO A 81 2.25 7.09 4.41
CA PRO A 81 2.34 6.13 3.30
C PRO A 81 2.85 4.75 3.73
N PHE A 82 3.55 4.66 4.86
CA PHE A 82 4.15 3.42 5.36
C PHE A 82 3.50 2.97 6.66
N ARG A 83 3.42 1.65 6.85
CA ARG A 83 2.96 1.07 8.10
C ARG A 83 3.91 1.44 9.22
N LYS A 84 3.35 1.87 10.37
CA LYS A 84 4.13 2.02 11.60
C LYS A 84 4.74 0.66 11.95
N LEU A 85 6.05 0.64 12.20
CA LEU A 85 6.69 -0.53 12.80
C LEU A 85 5.94 -0.85 14.09
N LYS A 86 5.34 -2.04 14.18
CA LYS A 86 4.79 -2.51 15.46
C LYS A 86 5.96 -2.51 16.44
N LYS A 87 5.93 -1.62 17.44
CA LYS A 87 6.82 -1.77 18.61
C LYS A 87 6.59 -3.20 19.09
N LYS A 88 7.65 -4.02 19.08
CA LYS A 88 7.61 -5.37 19.65
C LYS A 88 7.11 -5.18 21.08
N GLY A 89 5.85 -5.52 21.32
CA GLY A 89 5.25 -5.32 22.63
C GLY A 89 6.11 -6.07 23.64
N ASN A 90 6.55 -5.41 24.70
CA ASN A 90 7.05 -6.10 25.87
C ASN A 90 5.88 -6.94 26.39
N ILE A 91 5.87 -8.24 26.06
CA ILE A 91 4.92 -9.22 26.59
C ILE A 91 5.09 -9.47 28.11
N ASN A 92 5.93 -8.68 28.79
CA ASN A 92 6.12 -8.71 30.24
C ASN A 92 5.11 -7.83 31.01
N GLY A 93 4.00 -7.43 30.37
CA GLY A 93 2.88 -6.79 31.05
C GLY A 93 2.10 -7.84 31.86
N ASN A 94 2.41 -7.94 33.15
CA ASN A 94 1.70 -8.70 34.18
C ASN A 94 0.19 -8.85 33.91
N ILE A 95 -0.22 -10.00 33.36
CA ILE A 95 -1.60 -10.46 33.49
C ILE A 95 -1.70 -11.01 34.91
N LYS A 96 -2.11 -10.17 35.87
CA LYS A 96 -2.63 -10.68 37.14
C LYS A 96 -3.96 -11.36 36.80
N LEU A 97 -3.91 -12.68 36.58
CA LEU A 97 -5.09 -13.53 36.73
C LEU A 97 -5.52 -13.39 38.19
N ASN A 98 -6.51 -12.53 38.46
CA ASN A 98 -7.28 -12.65 39.67
C ASN A 98 -7.98 -14.01 39.57
N LYS A 99 -7.45 -15.02 40.27
CA LYS A 99 -8.20 -16.22 40.60
C LYS A 99 -9.50 -15.74 41.22
N ILE A 100 -10.60 -15.95 40.52
CA ILE A 100 -11.93 -15.92 41.11
C ILE A 100 -11.90 -17.02 42.16
N ILE A 101 -11.83 -16.60 43.43
CA ILE A 101 -12.03 -17.46 44.58
C ILE A 101 -13.55 -17.46 44.76
N ASP A 102 -14.22 -18.43 44.15
CA ASP A 102 -15.59 -18.73 44.54
C ASP A 102 -15.49 -19.64 45.78
N ASN A 103 -16.01 -19.12 46.90
CA ASN A 103 -16.20 -19.82 48.17
C ASN A 103 -17.13 -21.01 48.03
#